data_AF-A0A8T9FXJ9-F1
#
_entry.id   AF-A0A8T9FXJ9-F1
#
_cell.length_a   1.000
_cell.length_b   1.000
_cell.length_c   1.000
_cell.angle_alpha   90.00
_cell.angle_beta   90.00
_cell.angle_gamma   90.00
#
_symmetry.space_group_name_H-M   'P 1'
#
loop_
_entity.id
_entity.type
_entity.pdbx_description
1 polymer ?
#
loop_
_entity_poly.entity_id
_entity_poly.type
_entity_poly.pdbx_seq_one_letter_code
_entity_poly.pdbx_strand_id
1 'polypeptide(L)'
;MGIRIDALDATATPSRDHELPAMKDGATVRLSVDQMLGLLDAGDIQSAISSSPSDNTFDDTDELVYLTDSDTKRGTLTGLLSSIFKTARTIANAQFASATFKLFNAAGTPRALTFNTTALTADRVLTMPDSNVALATPMFTKEYVSSPFAVVTNGTFTLTHGLGSAPKLVAVELVVGTAFLGFAVGDVIHIGLSGSGQWGTGNTGYNIRSVGSTELRGRFSNNAGGAFIIVDNNTGAASTVSNSNVQMVVRAWA
;
A
#
# COMPACT_ATOMS: atom_id res chain seq x y z
N MET A 1 -63.67 23.66 -64.82
CA MET A 1 -62.47 23.43 -65.66
C MET A 1 -61.40 22.86 -64.76
N GLY A 2 -60.88 21.67 -65.06
CA GLY A 2 -59.76 21.13 -64.29
C GLY A 2 -58.51 21.93 -64.61
N ILE A 3 -57.85 22.49 -63.58
CA ILE A 3 -56.48 23.01 -63.69
C ILE A 3 -55.63 21.87 -64.24
N ARG A 4 -54.94 22.09 -65.36
CA ARG A 4 -53.98 21.14 -65.92
C ARG A 4 -52.58 21.56 -65.50
N ILE A 5 -51.86 20.63 -64.92
CA ILE A 5 -50.47 20.80 -64.50
C ILE A 5 -49.56 21.28 -65.65
N ASP A 6 -49.93 20.94 -66.88
CA ASP A 6 -49.28 21.34 -68.14
C ASP A 6 -49.34 22.85 -68.44
N ALA A 7 -50.12 23.61 -67.66
CA ALA A 7 -50.24 25.06 -67.79
C ALA A 7 -49.24 25.85 -66.91
N LEU A 8 -48.42 25.17 -66.09
CA LEU A 8 -47.39 25.80 -65.28
C LEU A 8 -46.12 26.07 -66.11
N ASP A 9 -45.56 27.29 -66.01
CA ASP A 9 -44.32 27.68 -66.69
C ASP A 9 -43.09 27.07 -65.99
N ALA A 10 -42.39 26.20 -66.71
CA ALA A 10 -41.21 25.49 -66.21
C ALA A 10 -39.96 26.37 -66.08
N THR A 11 -40.01 27.62 -66.53
CA THR A 11 -38.82 28.49 -66.63
C THR A 11 -38.68 29.51 -65.51
N ALA A 12 -39.63 29.58 -64.57
CA ALA A 12 -39.56 30.50 -63.43
C ALA A 12 -38.48 30.06 -62.40
N THR A 13 -37.54 30.95 -62.08
CA THR A 13 -36.48 30.72 -61.07
C THR A 13 -37.03 30.84 -59.64
N PRO A 14 -36.68 29.92 -58.70
CA PRO A 14 -37.14 30.01 -57.32
C PRO A 14 -36.58 31.24 -56.57
N SER A 15 -37.43 32.05 -55.92
CA SER A 15 -37.04 33.12 -54.96
C SER A 15 -37.30 32.68 -53.52
N ARG A 16 -36.61 33.28 -52.54
CA ARG A 16 -36.88 33.05 -51.11
C ARG A 16 -38.19 33.67 -50.63
N ASP A 17 -38.70 34.64 -51.39
CA ASP A 17 -40.04 35.20 -51.20
C ASP A 17 -41.12 34.33 -51.83
N HIS A 18 -40.75 33.21 -52.46
CA HIS A 18 -41.75 32.24 -52.88
C HIS A 18 -42.46 31.70 -51.66
N GLU A 19 -43.74 31.95 -51.65
CA GLU A 19 -44.63 31.56 -50.59
C GLU A 19 -45.23 30.21 -50.95
N LEU A 20 -44.98 29.24 -50.10
CA LEU A 20 -45.69 27.99 -50.19
C LEU A 20 -46.98 28.13 -49.39
N PRO A 21 -48.15 27.83 -49.99
CA PRO A 21 -49.37 27.72 -49.22
C PRO A 21 -49.19 26.54 -48.26
N ALA A 22 -49.23 26.84 -46.98
CA ALA A 22 -49.27 25.88 -45.90
C ALA A 22 -50.61 26.01 -45.18
N MET A 23 -50.93 25.05 -44.34
CA MET A 23 -52.13 25.11 -43.52
C MET A 23 -51.72 25.12 -42.06
N LYS A 24 -52.28 26.03 -41.27
CA LYS A 24 -52.11 26.04 -39.82
C LYS A 24 -53.46 26.25 -39.17
N ASP A 25 -53.83 25.32 -38.30
CA ASP A 25 -55.10 25.31 -37.56
C ASP A 25 -56.34 25.50 -38.44
N GLY A 26 -56.32 24.90 -39.64
CA GLY A 26 -57.44 24.92 -40.57
C GLY A 26 -57.50 26.15 -41.49
N ALA A 27 -56.59 27.12 -41.34
CA ALA A 27 -56.46 28.27 -42.24
C ALA A 27 -55.26 28.13 -43.18
N THR A 28 -55.39 28.59 -44.43
CA THR A 28 -54.27 28.64 -45.38
C THR A 28 -53.37 29.82 -45.05
N VAL A 29 -52.17 29.52 -44.61
CA VAL A 29 -51.10 30.49 -44.33
C VAL A 29 -50.03 30.38 -45.41
N ARG A 30 -49.19 31.40 -45.54
CA ARG A 30 -48.07 31.40 -46.48
C ARG A 30 -46.78 31.42 -45.69
N LEU A 31 -45.91 30.45 -45.98
CA LEU A 31 -44.58 30.38 -45.37
C LEU A 31 -43.56 30.82 -46.40
N SER A 32 -42.74 31.82 -46.03
CA SER A 32 -41.58 32.20 -46.84
C SER A 32 -40.43 31.22 -46.61
N VAL A 33 -39.49 31.18 -47.56
CA VAL A 33 -38.32 30.30 -47.45
C VAL A 33 -37.43 30.67 -46.26
N ASP A 34 -37.37 31.95 -45.88
CA ASP A 34 -36.61 32.38 -44.71
C ASP A 34 -37.24 31.91 -43.40
N GLN A 35 -38.57 31.91 -43.29
CA GLN A 35 -39.27 31.34 -42.14
C GLN A 35 -39.05 29.82 -42.06
N MET A 36 -38.99 29.14 -43.21
CA MET A 36 -38.64 27.72 -43.25
C MET A 36 -37.21 27.48 -42.74
N LEU A 37 -36.27 28.36 -43.06
CA LEU A 37 -34.89 28.25 -42.58
C LEU A 37 -34.75 28.58 -41.09
N GLY A 38 -35.48 29.56 -40.56
CA GLY A 38 -35.52 29.80 -39.12
C GLY A 38 -36.13 28.63 -38.33
N LEU A 39 -37.05 27.87 -38.93
CA LEU A 39 -37.55 26.63 -38.35
C LEU A 39 -36.52 25.48 -38.43
N LEU A 40 -35.65 25.49 -39.43
CA LEU A 40 -34.53 24.55 -39.53
C LEU A 40 -33.45 24.85 -38.47
N ASP A 41 -33.18 26.12 -38.20
CA ASP A 41 -32.25 26.55 -37.13
C ASP A 41 -32.81 26.34 -35.71
N ALA A 42 -34.14 26.36 -35.51
CA ALA A 42 -34.74 25.96 -34.24
C ALA A 42 -34.57 24.45 -33.92
N GLY A 43 -34.16 23.66 -34.92
CA GLY A 43 -33.68 22.29 -34.78
C GLY A 43 -32.17 22.19 -34.52
N ASP A 44 -31.47 23.31 -34.25
CA ASP A 44 -30.04 23.32 -33.98
C ASP A 44 -29.74 22.56 -32.67
N ILE A 45 -29.21 21.36 -32.84
CA ILE A 45 -28.76 20.44 -31.80
C ILE A 45 -27.80 21.14 -30.83
N GLN A 46 -27.02 22.12 -31.30
CA GLN A 46 -26.08 22.87 -30.47
C GLN A 46 -26.81 23.77 -29.45
N SER A 47 -27.88 24.45 -29.88
CA SER A 47 -28.71 25.26 -28.99
C SER A 47 -29.47 24.40 -27.97
N ALA A 48 -29.93 23.21 -28.38
CA ALA A 48 -30.61 22.26 -27.50
C ALA A 48 -29.67 21.61 -26.45
N ILE A 49 -28.47 21.17 -26.84
CA ILE A 49 -27.48 20.61 -25.90
C ILE A 49 -27.02 21.69 -24.93
N SER A 50 -26.81 22.93 -25.40
CA SER A 50 -26.32 24.03 -24.55
C SER A 50 -27.35 24.58 -23.57
N SER A 51 -28.64 24.37 -23.82
CA SER A 51 -29.73 24.79 -22.92
C SER A 51 -30.26 23.65 -22.02
N SER A 52 -29.77 22.42 -22.18
CA SER A 52 -30.25 21.26 -21.42
C SER A 52 -29.63 21.15 -20.02
N PRO A 53 -30.38 20.68 -19.00
CA PRO A 53 -29.84 20.38 -17.68
C PRO A 53 -28.81 19.23 -17.74
N SER A 54 -27.79 19.28 -16.88
CA SER A 54 -26.83 18.19 -16.74
C SER A 54 -27.48 16.95 -16.12
N ASP A 55 -27.23 15.78 -16.70
CA ASP A 55 -27.56 14.49 -16.11
C ASP A 55 -26.25 13.79 -15.69
N ASN A 56 -26.15 13.43 -14.40
CA ASN A 56 -25.03 12.67 -13.85
C ASN A 56 -25.42 11.24 -13.50
N THR A 57 -26.67 10.87 -13.77
CA THR A 57 -27.19 9.52 -13.62
C THR A 57 -27.01 8.75 -14.91
N PHE A 58 -25.78 8.78 -15.43
CA PHE A 58 -25.43 8.05 -16.62
C PHE A 58 -25.70 6.56 -16.41
N ASP A 59 -26.62 6.04 -17.21
CA ASP A 59 -26.96 4.64 -17.27
C ASP A 59 -26.04 3.97 -18.30
N ASP A 60 -25.74 2.70 -18.07
CA ASP A 60 -24.99 1.87 -19.00
C ASP A 60 -25.65 1.81 -20.40
N THR A 61 -26.98 1.94 -20.45
CA THR A 61 -27.79 1.95 -21.67
C THR A 61 -27.81 3.29 -22.39
N ASP A 62 -27.26 4.33 -21.78
CA ASP A 62 -27.19 5.63 -22.40
C ASP A 62 -26.39 5.54 -23.70
N GLU A 63 -27.04 5.91 -24.79
CA GLU A 63 -26.41 5.97 -26.08
C GLU A 63 -25.52 7.20 -26.13
N LEU A 64 -24.23 6.95 -26.09
CA LEU A 64 -23.20 7.93 -26.36
C LEU A 64 -23.06 8.07 -27.88
N VAL A 65 -23.32 9.26 -28.35
CA VAL A 65 -22.90 9.62 -29.70
C VAL A 65 -21.40 9.91 -29.64
N TYR A 66 -20.62 9.25 -30.49
CA TYR A 66 -19.18 9.46 -30.59
C TYR A 66 -18.78 9.56 -32.05
N LEU A 67 -17.80 10.41 -32.34
CA LEU A 67 -17.28 10.56 -33.69
C LEU A 67 -16.09 9.61 -33.87
N THR A 68 -16.05 8.91 -35.00
CA THR A 68 -14.83 8.25 -35.45
C THR A 68 -14.56 8.70 -36.87
N ASP A 69 -13.42 9.36 -37.09
CA ASP A 69 -13.10 9.97 -38.37
C ASP A 69 -14.21 10.96 -38.81
N SER A 70 -14.77 10.81 -40.01
CA SER A 70 -15.91 11.62 -40.49
C SER A 70 -17.29 11.02 -40.19
N ASP A 71 -17.35 9.87 -39.52
CA ASP A 71 -18.60 9.20 -39.20
C ASP A 71 -19.08 9.57 -37.80
N THR A 72 -20.35 9.96 -37.70
CA THR A 72 -21.04 9.98 -36.42
C THR A 72 -21.52 8.58 -36.08
N LYS A 73 -20.97 8.01 -35.01
CA LYS A 73 -21.33 6.70 -34.50
C LYS A 73 -22.09 6.85 -33.20
N ARG A 74 -22.84 5.80 -32.84
CA ARG A 74 -23.54 5.69 -31.58
C ARG A 74 -23.08 4.40 -30.93
N GLY A 75 -22.80 4.47 -29.65
CA GLY A 75 -22.36 3.35 -28.84
C GLY A 75 -22.77 3.62 -27.42
N THR A 76 -22.95 2.58 -26.64
CA THR A 76 -23.38 2.78 -25.25
C THR A 76 -22.20 3.21 -24.37
N LEU A 77 -22.48 3.80 -23.20
CA LEU A 77 -21.46 4.01 -22.16
C LEU A 77 -20.70 2.73 -21.84
N THR A 78 -21.41 1.61 -21.81
CA THR A 78 -20.82 0.28 -21.69
C THR A 78 -19.82 -0.04 -22.80
N GLY A 79 -20.08 0.37 -24.05
CA GLY A 79 -19.17 0.18 -25.18
C GLY A 79 -17.88 1.00 -25.04
N LEU A 80 -17.99 2.22 -24.53
CA LEU A 80 -16.85 3.09 -24.23
C LEU A 80 -15.98 2.50 -23.11
N LEU A 81 -16.57 2.08 -21.98
CA LEU A 81 -15.87 1.41 -20.88
C LEU A 81 -15.15 0.16 -21.37
N SER A 82 -15.82 -0.63 -22.20
CA SER A 82 -15.26 -1.85 -22.80
C SER A 82 -14.05 -1.59 -23.73
N SER A 83 -13.92 -0.38 -24.27
CA SER A 83 -12.79 0.01 -25.12
C SER A 83 -11.59 0.55 -24.32
N ILE A 84 -11.83 1.24 -23.20
CA ILE A 84 -10.78 1.79 -22.32
C ILE A 84 -9.91 0.66 -21.72
N PHE A 85 -10.48 -0.53 -21.55
CA PHE A 85 -9.81 -1.74 -21.05
C PHE A 85 -9.23 -2.68 -22.13
N LYS A 86 -8.97 -2.21 -23.37
CA LYS A 86 -8.20 -2.90 -24.45
C LYS A 86 -6.97 -2.08 -24.89
N THR A 87 -5.88 -2.54 -25.54
CA THR A 87 -5.37 -3.87 -25.98
C THR A 87 -3.88 -4.00 -25.58
N ALA A 88 -3.56 -3.74 -24.31
CA ALA A 88 -2.38 -4.23 -23.56
C ALA A 88 -2.36 -3.50 -22.21
N ARG A 89 -3.40 -3.70 -21.40
CA ARG A 89 -3.51 -3.14 -20.06
C ARG A 89 -3.69 -4.30 -19.08
N THR A 90 -2.67 -4.59 -18.28
CA THR A 90 -2.74 -5.61 -17.23
C THR A 90 -3.66 -5.11 -16.10
N ILE A 91 -4.89 -5.62 -16.09
CA ILE A 91 -5.75 -5.70 -14.90
C ILE A 91 -6.08 -7.19 -14.67
N ALA A 92 -5.09 -8.07 -14.82
CA ALA A 92 -5.26 -9.45 -14.38
C ALA A 92 -5.40 -9.40 -12.85
N ASN A 93 -6.51 -9.95 -12.35
CA ASN A 93 -6.76 -10.12 -10.94
C ASN A 93 -6.99 -8.83 -10.11
N ALA A 94 -7.66 -7.78 -10.63
CA ALA A 94 -8.03 -6.62 -9.79
C ALA A 94 -9.50 -6.63 -9.33
N GLN A 95 -9.77 -6.35 -8.05
CA GLN A 95 -11.11 -6.06 -7.53
C GLN A 95 -11.17 -4.60 -7.06
N PHE A 96 -12.09 -3.81 -7.62
CA PHE A 96 -12.46 -2.48 -7.11
C PHE A 96 -13.78 -2.61 -6.35
N ALA A 97 -13.77 -2.29 -5.07
CA ALA A 97 -14.95 -2.20 -4.23
C ALA A 97 -14.94 -0.85 -3.50
N SER A 98 -16.10 -0.43 -2.98
CA SER A 98 -16.25 0.85 -2.26
C SER A 98 -15.24 1.03 -1.11
N ALA A 99 -14.73 -0.07 -0.54
CA ALA A 99 -13.75 -0.05 0.55
C ALA A 99 -12.51 -0.93 0.33
N THR A 100 -12.32 -1.52 -0.86
CA THR A 100 -11.13 -2.36 -1.10
C THR A 100 -10.64 -2.31 -2.53
N PHE A 101 -9.33 -2.29 -2.70
CA PHE A 101 -8.65 -2.66 -3.93
C PHE A 101 -7.90 -3.98 -3.70
N LYS A 102 -8.01 -4.95 -4.61
CA LYS A 102 -7.29 -6.23 -4.51
C LYS A 102 -6.55 -6.55 -5.79
N LEU A 103 -5.38 -7.18 -5.68
CA LEU A 103 -4.59 -7.72 -6.79
C LEU A 103 -4.28 -9.20 -6.51
N PHE A 104 -4.81 -10.16 -7.29
CA PHE A 104 -4.51 -11.60 -7.15
C PHE A 104 -3.30 -12.02 -8.01
N ASN A 105 -2.67 -13.13 -7.64
CA ASN A 105 -1.49 -13.66 -8.36
C ASN A 105 -1.84 -14.59 -9.53
N ALA A 106 -3.00 -15.25 -9.50
CA ALA A 106 -3.57 -16.08 -10.56
C ALA A 106 -5.07 -16.31 -10.30
N ALA A 107 -5.85 -16.53 -11.36
CA ALA A 107 -7.26 -16.90 -11.22
C ALA A 107 -7.39 -18.21 -10.41
N GLY A 108 -8.16 -18.19 -9.32
CA GLY A 108 -8.52 -19.40 -8.57
C GLY A 108 -7.66 -19.78 -7.36
N THR A 109 -6.65 -18.98 -6.97
CA THR A 109 -5.93 -19.21 -5.70
C THR A 109 -6.11 -18.00 -4.76
N PRO A 110 -6.48 -18.16 -3.48
CA PRO A 110 -6.95 -17.06 -2.60
C PRO A 110 -5.85 -16.11 -2.09
N ARG A 111 -4.77 -15.94 -2.84
CA ARG A 111 -3.65 -15.07 -2.46
C ARG A 111 -3.78 -13.74 -3.19
N ALA A 112 -4.46 -12.80 -2.52
CA ALA A 112 -4.62 -11.44 -2.98
C ALA A 112 -3.78 -10.48 -2.14
N LEU A 113 -3.05 -9.56 -2.79
CA LEU A 113 -2.65 -8.32 -2.14
C LEU A 113 -3.92 -7.51 -1.92
N THR A 114 -4.37 -7.41 -0.66
CA THR A 114 -5.58 -6.69 -0.28
C THR A 114 -5.22 -5.39 0.39
N PHE A 115 -5.67 -4.27 -0.18
CA PHE A 115 -5.65 -2.97 0.46
C PHE A 115 -6.98 -2.79 1.20
N ASN A 116 -6.98 -3.08 2.50
CA ASN A 116 -8.16 -2.88 3.34
C ASN A 116 -8.17 -1.45 3.89
N THR A 117 -9.16 -0.65 3.48
CA THR A 117 -9.26 0.76 3.90
C THR A 117 -10.25 0.97 5.04
N THR A 118 -10.88 -0.08 5.59
CA THR A 118 -11.96 0.06 6.60
C THR A 118 -11.53 0.76 7.88
N ALA A 119 -10.24 0.73 8.21
CA ALA A 119 -9.68 1.38 9.40
C ALA A 119 -8.98 2.71 9.10
N LEU A 120 -8.97 3.17 7.85
CA LEU A 120 -8.36 4.43 7.48
C LEU A 120 -9.29 5.57 7.88
N THR A 121 -8.81 6.43 8.79
CA THR A 121 -9.48 7.70 9.15
C THR A 121 -8.86 8.90 8.44
N ALA A 122 -7.83 8.68 7.62
CA ALA A 122 -7.09 9.66 6.85
C ALA A 122 -6.35 8.98 5.68
N ASP A 123 -6.00 9.75 4.65
CA ASP A 123 -5.27 9.28 3.47
C ASP A 123 -3.90 8.69 3.82
N ARG A 124 -3.48 7.66 3.08
CA ARG A 124 -2.19 6.99 3.24
C ARG A 124 -1.49 6.80 1.90
N VAL A 125 -0.20 7.09 1.87
CA VAL A 125 0.67 6.88 0.70
C VAL A 125 1.52 5.63 0.93
N LEU A 126 1.47 4.69 -0.01
CA LEU A 126 2.36 3.54 -0.05
C LEU A 126 3.46 3.80 -1.09
N THR A 127 4.68 4.07 -0.61
CA THR A 127 5.86 4.23 -1.47
C THR A 127 6.63 2.92 -1.52
N MET A 128 6.71 2.30 -2.70
CA MET A 128 7.58 1.14 -2.92
C MET A 128 8.89 1.58 -3.60
N PRO A 129 10.05 1.00 -3.23
CA PRO A 129 11.30 1.29 -3.92
C PRO A 129 11.28 0.72 -5.35
N ASP A 130 12.09 1.29 -6.25
CA ASP A 130 12.27 0.81 -7.63
C ASP A 130 13.17 -0.44 -7.69
N SER A 131 12.78 -1.46 -6.96
CA SER A 131 13.46 -2.77 -6.91
C SER A 131 12.50 -3.83 -6.38
N ASN A 132 12.76 -5.09 -6.70
CA ASN A 132 11.95 -6.20 -6.20
C ASN A 132 12.02 -6.27 -4.67
N VAL A 133 10.91 -5.96 -4.00
CA VAL A 133 10.78 -6.15 -2.56
C VAL A 133 10.21 -7.54 -2.30
N ALA A 134 11.04 -8.45 -1.81
CA ALA A 134 10.52 -9.63 -1.14
C ALA A 134 9.87 -9.15 0.16
N LEU A 135 8.54 -9.27 0.29
CA LEU A 135 7.81 -9.08 1.54
C LEU A 135 8.09 -10.23 2.53
N ALA A 136 9.35 -10.68 2.59
CA ALA A 136 9.78 -11.81 3.36
C ALA A 136 9.42 -11.60 4.84
N THR A 137 8.99 -12.67 5.48
CA THR A 137 8.72 -12.71 6.92
C THR A 137 9.91 -12.08 7.64
N PRO A 138 9.71 -11.06 8.49
CA PRO A 138 10.82 -10.40 9.17
C PRO A 138 11.66 -11.46 9.90
N MET A 139 12.98 -11.33 9.80
CA MET A 139 13.92 -12.33 10.33
C MET A 139 13.67 -12.60 11.82
N PHE A 140 13.22 -11.58 12.56
CA PHE A 140 12.73 -11.65 13.92
C PHE A 140 11.28 -11.15 13.97
N THR A 141 10.40 -11.97 14.54
CA THR A 141 8.97 -11.70 14.72
C THR A 141 8.59 -11.48 16.17
N LYS A 142 9.42 -11.94 17.11
CA LYS A 142 9.25 -11.81 18.55
C LYS A 142 10.56 -11.47 19.24
N GLU A 143 10.45 -10.76 20.36
CA GLU A 143 11.56 -10.41 21.23
C GLU A 143 11.25 -10.85 22.67
N TYR A 144 12.30 -11.26 23.37
CA TYR A 144 12.32 -11.50 24.80
C TYR A 144 13.44 -10.67 25.44
N VAL A 145 13.13 -10.03 26.56
CA VAL A 145 14.09 -9.32 27.40
C VAL A 145 13.92 -9.83 28.83
N SER A 146 14.99 -10.36 29.41
CA SER A 146 14.95 -10.80 30.81
C SER A 146 14.96 -9.60 31.77
N SER A 147 14.42 -9.79 32.98
CA SER A 147 14.76 -8.90 34.09
C SER A 147 16.26 -9.01 34.41
N PRO A 148 16.92 -7.93 34.86
CA PRO A 148 18.31 -8.01 35.31
C PRO A 148 18.47 -9.01 36.46
N PHE A 149 19.52 -9.83 36.43
CA PHE A 149 19.82 -10.77 37.50
C PHE A 149 21.30 -10.76 37.88
N ALA A 150 21.58 -11.16 39.11
CA ALA A 150 22.93 -11.13 39.66
C ALA A 150 23.84 -12.15 38.96
N VAL A 151 25.07 -11.73 38.70
CA VAL A 151 26.14 -12.62 38.24
C VAL A 151 26.68 -13.37 39.45
N VAL A 152 26.69 -14.71 39.39
CA VAL A 152 27.19 -15.55 40.48
C VAL A 152 28.30 -16.44 39.93
N THR A 153 29.48 -16.42 40.55
CA THR A 153 30.62 -17.26 40.12
C THR A 153 30.22 -18.73 40.12
N ASN A 154 30.50 -19.44 39.02
CA ASN A 154 30.08 -20.83 38.81
C ASN A 154 28.55 -21.07 38.94
N GLY A 155 27.75 -20.00 38.90
CA GLY A 155 26.30 -20.06 38.99
C GLY A 155 25.66 -20.53 37.69
N THR A 156 24.50 -21.16 37.80
CA THR A 156 23.66 -21.53 36.65
C THR A 156 22.38 -20.73 36.65
N PHE A 157 21.88 -20.38 35.47
CA PHE A 157 20.60 -19.69 35.31
C PHE A 157 19.72 -20.38 34.27
N THR A 158 18.41 -20.21 34.42
CA THR A 158 17.38 -20.67 33.47
C THR A 158 16.38 -19.54 33.28
N LEU A 159 16.14 -19.15 32.02
CA LEU A 159 15.23 -18.08 31.63
C LEU A 159 14.18 -18.62 30.66
N THR A 160 12.91 -18.52 31.04
CA THR A 160 11.80 -18.87 30.15
C THR A 160 11.46 -17.68 29.26
N HIS A 161 11.58 -17.83 27.94
CA HIS A 161 11.53 -16.70 27.00
C HIS A 161 10.22 -16.56 26.22
N GLY A 162 9.33 -17.56 26.25
CA GLY A 162 7.98 -17.45 25.68
C GLY A 162 7.88 -17.21 24.16
N LEU A 163 8.99 -17.29 23.42
CA LEU A 163 9.01 -16.98 21.97
C LEU A 163 8.25 -18.03 21.14
N GLY A 164 8.05 -19.24 21.66
CA GLY A 164 7.34 -20.33 20.96
C GLY A 164 8.17 -21.03 19.89
N SER A 165 9.44 -20.65 19.73
CA SER A 165 10.45 -21.29 18.90
C SER A 165 11.84 -21.00 19.48
N ALA A 166 12.85 -21.77 19.08
CA ALA A 166 14.22 -21.50 19.50
C ALA A 166 14.67 -20.11 18.97
N PRO A 167 15.29 -19.25 19.80
CA PRO A 167 15.80 -17.97 19.35
C PRO A 167 16.83 -18.12 18.22
N LYS A 168 16.74 -17.25 17.21
CA LYS A 168 17.71 -17.13 16.11
C LYS A 168 18.91 -16.26 16.50
N LEU A 169 18.68 -15.31 17.40
CA LEU A 169 19.72 -14.44 17.97
C LEU A 169 19.53 -14.36 19.47
N VAL A 170 20.63 -14.41 20.21
CA VAL A 170 20.69 -14.15 21.65
C VAL A 170 21.79 -13.12 21.87
N ALA A 171 21.50 -12.06 22.62
CA ALA A 171 22.49 -11.08 23.04
C ALA A 171 22.49 -10.98 24.56
N VAL A 172 23.65 -10.62 25.11
CA VAL A 172 23.81 -10.44 26.55
C VAL A 172 24.42 -9.08 26.81
N GLU A 173 23.80 -8.41 27.76
CA GLU A 173 24.15 -7.07 28.22
C GLU A 173 24.48 -7.16 29.71
N LEU A 174 25.49 -6.39 30.14
CA LEU A 174 25.75 -6.14 31.55
C LEU A 174 25.28 -4.73 31.88
N VAL A 175 24.38 -4.61 32.83
CA VAL A 175 23.92 -3.34 33.39
C VAL A 175 24.76 -3.03 34.62
N VAL A 176 25.37 -1.85 34.66
CA VAL A 176 26.22 -1.42 35.77
C VAL A 176 25.37 -1.04 36.98
N GLY A 177 25.51 -1.79 38.08
CA GLY A 177 24.83 -1.54 39.35
C GLY A 177 25.60 -0.59 40.29
N THR A 178 26.93 -0.60 40.20
CA THR A 178 27.83 0.26 40.97
C THR A 178 28.91 0.79 40.03
N ALA A 179 29.20 2.09 40.03
CA ALA A 179 30.18 2.67 39.11
C ALA A 179 31.58 2.02 39.23
N PHE A 180 32.22 1.71 38.09
CA PHE A 180 33.55 1.11 38.02
C PHE A 180 34.20 1.35 36.66
N LEU A 181 35.54 1.39 36.58
CA LEU A 181 36.31 1.44 35.31
C LEU A 181 35.80 2.47 34.28
N GLY A 182 35.37 3.64 34.77
CA GLY A 182 34.84 4.72 33.91
C GLY A 182 33.40 4.54 33.43
N PHE A 183 32.68 3.53 33.93
CA PHE A 183 31.24 3.34 33.72
C PHE A 183 30.45 3.86 34.92
N ALA A 184 29.34 4.54 34.63
CA ALA A 184 28.37 5.02 35.59
C ALA A 184 27.29 3.97 35.89
N VAL A 185 26.57 4.14 37.00
CA VAL A 185 25.41 3.30 37.34
C VAL A 185 24.33 3.47 36.27
N GLY A 186 23.83 2.36 35.74
CA GLY A 186 22.85 2.30 34.65
C GLY A 186 23.45 2.16 33.25
N ASP A 187 24.77 2.26 33.10
CA ASP A 187 25.43 2.01 31.82
C ASP A 187 25.22 0.56 31.36
N VAL A 188 25.14 0.37 30.04
CA VAL A 188 24.93 -0.94 29.41
C VAL A 188 26.17 -1.33 28.62
N ILE A 189 26.80 -2.43 29.03
CA ILE A 189 27.99 -2.99 28.40
C ILE A 189 27.58 -4.20 27.58
N HIS A 190 27.86 -4.18 26.28
CA HIS A 190 27.57 -5.30 25.38
C HIS A 190 28.70 -6.33 25.45
N ILE A 191 28.35 -7.59 25.74
CA ILE A 191 29.33 -8.68 25.84
C ILE A 191 29.06 -9.70 24.74
N GLY A 192 30.13 -10.14 24.06
CA GLY A 192 30.04 -11.19 23.05
C GLY A 192 29.49 -12.51 23.60
N LEU A 193 28.88 -13.32 22.73
CA LEU A 193 28.40 -14.66 23.06
C LEU A 193 29.59 -15.62 23.28
N SER A 194 29.63 -16.24 24.45
CA SER A 194 30.65 -17.21 24.89
C SER A 194 32.07 -16.64 25.00
N GLY A 195 32.74 -17.01 26.09
CA GLY A 195 33.97 -16.36 26.56
C GLY A 195 35.02 -16.10 25.48
N SER A 196 35.50 -14.85 25.44
CA SER A 196 36.79 -14.52 24.83
C SER A 196 37.86 -15.34 25.53
N GLY A 197 38.43 -16.32 24.84
CA GLY A 197 39.62 -17.00 25.34
C GLY A 197 40.68 -15.94 25.64
N GLN A 198 40.92 -15.66 26.92
CA GLN A 198 42.25 -15.23 27.32
C GLN A 198 43.18 -16.38 26.89
N TRP A 199 44.35 -16.06 26.32
CA TRP A 199 45.30 -17.03 25.79
C TRP A 199 45.96 -17.88 26.92
N GLY A 200 45.16 -18.55 27.75
CA GLY A 200 45.54 -19.30 28.96
C GLY A 200 44.33 -19.88 29.71
N THR A 201 44.57 -20.57 30.83
CA THR A 201 43.61 -21.27 31.71
C THR A 201 42.57 -20.37 32.43
N GLY A 202 42.34 -19.14 31.95
CA GLY A 202 41.39 -18.21 32.53
C GLY A 202 39.95 -18.63 32.24
N ASN A 203 39.24 -19.12 33.26
CA ASN A 203 37.81 -19.42 33.17
C ASN A 203 37.00 -18.11 33.19
N THR A 204 36.84 -17.40 32.08
CA THR A 204 36.06 -16.15 32.03
C THR A 204 34.87 -16.24 31.07
N GLY A 205 33.86 -15.42 31.35
CA GLY A 205 32.63 -15.25 30.60
C GLY A 205 31.47 -16.11 31.11
N TYR A 206 30.63 -16.47 30.17
CA TYR A 206 29.44 -17.29 30.37
C TYR A 206 29.26 -18.20 29.17
N ASN A 207 28.45 -19.24 29.33
CA ASN A 207 27.84 -19.91 28.19
C ASN A 207 26.32 -19.75 28.27
N ILE A 208 25.68 -19.69 27.11
CA ILE A 208 24.23 -19.71 26.99
C ILE A 208 23.86 -20.65 25.85
N ARG A 209 22.81 -21.43 26.05
CA ARG A 209 22.26 -22.32 25.04
C ARG A 209 20.74 -22.28 25.07
N SER A 210 20.14 -22.38 23.90
CA SER A 210 18.70 -22.60 23.76
C SER A 210 18.40 -24.07 24.10
N VAL A 211 17.42 -24.28 24.97
CA VAL A 211 16.91 -25.61 25.34
C VAL A 211 15.50 -25.71 24.81
N GLY A 212 15.37 -26.29 23.62
CA GLY A 212 14.10 -26.35 22.92
C GLY A 212 13.60 -24.96 22.49
N SER A 213 12.29 -24.74 22.61
CA SER A 213 11.59 -23.52 22.17
C SER A 213 11.13 -22.61 23.31
N THR A 214 11.48 -22.93 24.56
CA THR A 214 10.91 -22.30 25.74
C THR A 214 11.94 -21.69 26.68
N GLU A 215 13.16 -22.21 26.71
CA GLU A 215 14.15 -21.87 27.73
C GLU A 215 15.53 -21.51 27.15
N LEU A 216 16.17 -20.55 27.80
CA LEU A 216 17.60 -20.30 27.71
C LEU A 216 18.24 -20.78 29.01
N ARG A 217 19.29 -21.60 28.89
CA ARG A 217 20.08 -22.06 30.04
C ARG A 217 21.52 -21.66 29.88
N GLY A 218 22.15 -21.28 30.97
CA GLY A 218 23.56 -20.90 30.95
C GLY A 218 24.25 -21.08 32.28
N ARG A 219 25.57 -20.92 32.25
CA ARG A 219 26.46 -20.98 33.40
C ARG A 219 27.50 -19.86 33.29
N PHE A 220 27.78 -19.23 34.42
CA PHE A 220 28.89 -18.30 34.57
C PHE A 220 30.18 -19.07 34.82
N SER A 221 31.30 -18.52 34.37
CA SER A 221 32.60 -19.13 34.58
C SER A 221 32.98 -19.22 36.06
N ASN A 222 33.93 -20.12 36.37
CA ASN A 222 34.47 -20.31 37.72
C ASN A 222 35.78 -19.53 37.90
N ASN A 223 35.72 -18.20 37.81
CA ASN A 223 36.85 -17.33 38.15
C ASN A 223 36.54 -16.50 39.39
N ALA A 224 37.38 -16.66 40.41
CA ALA A 224 37.26 -15.99 41.70
C ALA A 224 37.41 -14.46 41.60
N GLY A 225 38.12 -13.95 40.59
CA GLY A 225 38.31 -12.50 40.37
C GLY A 225 37.12 -11.80 39.70
N GLY A 226 36.16 -12.56 39.16
CA GLY A 226 35.03 -12.04 38.41
C GLY A 226 34.75 -12.88 37.16
N ALA A 227 33.47 -12.98 36.79
CA ALA A 227 33.06 -13.76 35.63
C ALA A 227 33.38 -13.02 34.31
N PHE A 228 33.66 -11.72 34.31
CA PHE A 228 33.83 -10.94 33.08
C PHE A 228 35.14 -10.15 33.07
N ILE A 229 35.76 -10.09 31.90
CA ILE A 229 36.85 -9.15 31.59
C ILE A 229 36.29 -8.17 30.56
N ILE A 230 36.42 -6.88 30.85
CA ILE A 230 36.03 -5.80 29.94
C ILE A 230 37.18 -4.84 29.73
N VAL A 231 37.03 -3.94 28.77
CA VAL A 231 37.94 -2.82 28.57
C VAL A 231 37.52 -1.67 29.48
N ASP A 232 38.47 -1.11 30.23
CA ASP A 232 38.28 0.10 31.04
C ASP A 232 38.03 1.30 30.11
N ASN A 233 36.92 2.02 30.36
CA ASN A 233 36.47 3.14 29.52
C ASN A 233 37.39 4.37 29.63
N ASN A 234 38.17 4.48 30.71
CA ASN A 234 39.12 5.57 30.89
C ASN A 234 40.48 5.28 30.24
N THR A 235 40.92 4.03 30.26
CA THR A 235 42.33 3.67 29.97
C THR A 235 42.50 2.74 28.77
N GLY A 236 41.44 2.07 28.30
CA GLY A 236 41.53 1.05 27.25
C GLY A 236 42.17 -0.27 27.70
N ALA A 237 42.51 -0.42 28.99
CA ALA A 237 43.12 -1.63 29.52
C ALA A 237 42.07 -2.73 29.79
N ALA A 238 42.44 -4.00 29.59
CA ALA A 238 41.61 -5.12 30.00
C ALA A 238 41.61 -5.26 31.53
N SER A 239 40.42 -5.30 32.13
CA SER A 239 40.25 -5.37 33.58
C SER A 239 39.12 -6.33 33.96
N THR A 240 39.28 -7.02 35.08
CA THR A 240 38.28 -7.97 35.58
C THR A 240 37.20 -7.22 36.37
N VAL A 241 35.94 -7.55 36.10
CA VAL A 241 34.79 -6.90 36.71
C VAL A 241 34.33 -7.70 37.92
N SER A 242 34.17 -7.03 39.07
CA SER A 242 33.49 -7.63 40.21
C SER A 242 32.04 -7.94 39.87
N ASN A 243 31.61 -9.18 40.09
CA ASN A 243 30.24 -9.62 39.82
C ASN A 243 29.19 -8.79 40.57
N SER A 244 29.54 -8.19 41.72
CA SER A 244 28.66 -7.30 42.49
C SER A 244 28.35 -5.97 41.80
N ASN A 245 29.19 -5.55 40.84
CA ASN A 245 29.07 -4.25 40.20
C ASN A 245 28.17 -4.30 38.95
N VAL A 246 27.78 -5.49 38.51
CA VAL A 246 27.01 -5.69 37.28
C VAL A 246 25.86 -6.66 37.47
N GLN A 247 24.79 -6.43 36.72
CA GLN A 247 23.69 -7.36 36.56
C GLN A 247 23.61 -7.78 35.10
N MET A 248 23.23 -9.02 34.83
CA MET A 248 23.11 -9.52 33.46
C MET A 248 21.67 -9.39 32.96
N VAL A 249 21.52 -8.94 31.72
CA VAL A 249 20.28 -8.94 30.96
C VAL A 249 20.49 -9.77 29.70
N VAL A 250 19.55 -10.67 29.42
CA VAL A 250 19.57 -11.50 28.21
C VAL A 250 18.44 -11.07 27.30
N ARG A 251 18.78 -10.81 26.04
CA ARG A 251 17.83 -10.55 24.97
C ARG A 251 17.83 -11.69 23.98
N ALA A 252 16.66 -12.03 23.46
CA ALA A 252 16.52 -13.10 22.47
C ALA A 252 15.46 -12.77 21.44
N TRP A 253 15.70 -13.14 20.18
CA TRP A 253 14.80 -12.85 19.07
C TRP A 253 14.52 -14.10 18.23
N ALA A 254 13.26 -14.25 17.79
CA ALA A 254 12.78 -15.42 17.04
C ALA A 254 11.92 -15.04 15.84
#